data_AF-A0A356BV89-F1
#
_entry.id   AF-A0A356BV89-F1
#
_cell.length_a   1.000
_cell.length_b   1.000
_cell.length_c   1.000
_cell.angle_alpha   90.00
_cell.angle_beta   90.00
_cell.angle_gamma   90.00
#
_symmetry.space_group_name_H-M   'P 1'
#
loop_
_entity.id
_entity.type
_entity.pdbx_description
1 polymer ?
#
loop_
_entity_poly.entity_id
_entity_poly.type
_entity_poly.pdbx_seq_one_letter_code
_entity_poly.pdbx_strand_id
1 'polypeptide(L)'
;VHVLTRQIEDVTSGYVKRTAVAASLSIGVGSAILLSVIRILVPWLNLWHLLLPGYLIAIIMIYFVPNLFVGIGFDAGSVATGPLTTTFILAFTQGAASAFEGADLLRDGLGMIALVAMMSIMTLLGLGVVFEVKSRKQGVEANVADKS
;
A
#
# COMPACT_ATOMS: atom_id res chain seq x y z
N VAL A 1 11.99 5.02 -6.33
CA VAL A 1 12.23 4.07 -5.22
C VAL A 1 13.58 4.23 -4.51
N HIS A 2 14.69 4.57 -5.18
CA HIS A 2 16.00 4.66 -4.49
C HIS A 2 16.12 5.82 -3.50
N VAL A 3 15.51 6.96 -3.82
CA VAL A 3 15.55 8.20 -3.02
C VAL A 3 14.69 8.11 -1.75
N LEU A 4 13.49 7.49 -1.83
CA LEU A 4 12.57 7.34 -0.69
C LEU A 4 13.18 6.54 0.46
N THR A 5 13.85 5.47 0.11
CA THR A 5 14.52 4.61 1.08
C THR A 5 15.75 5.24 1.73
N ARG A 6 16.37 6.24 1.09
CA ARG A 6 17.42 7.05 1.70
C ARG A 6 16.84 7.97 2.77
N GLN A 7 15.71 8.64 2.46
CA GLN A 7 14.99 9.45 3.44
C GLN A 7 14.51 8.62 4.65
N ILE A 8 14.06 7.38 4.46
CA ILE A 8 13.65 6.53 5.59
C ILE A 8 14.85 6.13 6.44
N GLU A 9 15.99 5.80 5.84
CA GLU A 9 17.21 5.41 6.56
C GLU A 9 17.83 6.59 7.32
N ASP A 10 17.87 7.78 6.70
CA ASP A 10 18.38 9.01 7.30
C ASP A 10 17.45 9.55 8.42
N VAL A 11 16.12 9.46 8.24
CA VAL A 11 15.13 9.98 9.22
C VAL A 11 14.86 9.00 10.36
N THR A 12 15.10 7.69 10.17
CA THR A 12 14.98 6.68 11.25
C THR A 12 16.33 6.30 11.88
N SER A 13 17.42 7.01 11.58
CA SER A 13 18.77 6.70 12.07
C SER A 13 19.19 5.24 11.82
N GLY A 14 18.73 4.64 10.71
CA GLY A 14 18.99 3.24 10.36
C GLY A 14 18.11 2.19 11.07
N TYR A 15 17.12 2.59 11.87
CA TYR A 15 16.25 1.65 12.60
C TYR A 15 15.26 0.91 11.68
N VAL A 16 14.85 1.53 10.57
CA VAL A 16 14.01 0.89 9.54
C VAL A 16 14.89 0.52 8.35
N LYS A 17 15.17 -0.78 8.21
CA LYS A 17 15.90 -1.28 7.05
C LYS A 17 15.09 -1.03 5.79
N ARG A 18 15.74 -0.38 4.82
CA ARG A 18 15.26 -0.17 3.45
C ARG A 18 14.65 -1.41 2.80
N THR A 19 15.22 -2.58 3.07
CA THR A 19 14.71 -3.87 2.59
C THR A 19 13.38 -4.27 3.21
N ALA A 20 13.11 -3.90 4.46
CA ALA A 20 11.85 -4.19 5.13
C ALA A 20 10.69 -3.38 4.52
N VAL A 21 10.92 -2.10 4.20
CA VAL A 21 9.94 -1.26 3.50
C VAL A 21 9.66 -1.79 2.10
N ALA A 22 10.72 -2.07 1.33
CA ALA A 22 10.59 -2.58 -0.03
C ALA A 22 9.91 -3.96 -0.07
N ALA A 23 10.26 -4.87 0.84
CA ALA A 23 9.64 -6.18 0.95
C ALA A 23 8.16 -6.07 1.33
N SER A 24 7.84 -5.26 2.34
CA SER A 24 6.45 -5.05 2.76
C SER A 24 5.63 -4.47 1.60
N LEU A 25 6.10 -3.40 0.96
CA LEU A 25 5.41 -2.80 -0.18
C LEU A 25 5.21 -3.79 -1.33
N SER A 26 6.22 -4.62 -1.64
CA SER A 26 6.11 -5.64 -2.69
C SER A 26 5.03 -6.68 -2.36
N ILE A 27 4.94 -7.11 -1.11
CA ILE A 27 3.88 -8.01 -0.64
C ILE A 27 2.50 -7.33 -0.72
N GLY A 28 2.41 -6.05 -0.34
CA GLY A 28 1.18 -5.26 -0.43
C GLY A 28 0.69 -5.10 -1.87
N VAL A 29 1.58 -4.74 -2.80
CA VAL A 29 1.25 -4.60 -4.22
C VAL A 29 0.90 -5.95 -4.85
N GLY A 30 1.67 -7.00 -4.57
CA GLY A 30 1.39 -8.34 -5.08
C GLY A 30 0.04 -8.89 -4.61
N SER A 31 -0.29 -8.69 -3.33
CA SER A 31 -1.61 -9.06 -2.79
C SER A 31 -2.74 -8.22 -3.37
N ALA A 32 -2.52 -6.94 -3.67
CA ALA A 32 -3.50 -6.10 -4.37
C ALA A 32 -3.82 -6.61 -5.77
N ILE A 33 -2.79 -6.96 -6.55
CA ILE A 33 -2.95 -7.51 -7.90
C ILE A 33 -3.71 -8.84 -7.82
N LEU A 34 -3.33 -9.71 -6.89
CA LEU A 34 -4.02 -10.99 -6.66
C LEU A 34 -5.50 -10.78 -6.30
N LEU A 35 -5.81 -9.89 -5.36
CA LEU A 35 -7.18 -9.53 -5.00
C LEU A 35 -7.95 -8.96 -6.19
N SER A 36 -7.28 -8.20 -7.05
CA SER A 36 -7.90 -7.63 -8.24
C SER A 36 -8.25 -8.68 -9.28
N VAL A 37 -7.42 -9.72 -9.46
CA VAL A 37 -7.73 -10.87 -10.31
C VAL A 37 -8.88 -11.68 -9.70
N ILE A 38 -8.86 -11.92 -8.38
CA ILE A 38 -9.97 -12.59 -7.69
C ILE A 38 -11.29 -11.82 -7.89
N ARG A 39 -11.25 -10.48 -7.85
CA ARG A 39 -12.44 -9.65 -8.11
C ARG A 39 -13.02 -9.86 -9.50
N ILE A 40 -12.17 -9.97 -10.52
CA ILE A 40 -12.62 -10.24 -11.91
C ILE A 40 -13.30 -11.62 -11.99
N LEU A 41 -12.80 -12.61 -11.25
CA LEU A 41 -13.36 -13.96 -11.22
C LEU A 41 -14.68 -14.07 -10.45
N VAL A 42 -14.97 -13.13 -9.56
CA VAL A 42 -16.11 -13.21 -8.62
C VAL A 42 -17.13 -12.11 -8.96
N PRO A 43 -18.22 -12.44 -9.71
CA PRO A 43 -19.11 -11.43 -10.31
C PRO A 43 -19.84 -10.54 -9.31
N TRP A 44 -20.08 -11.02 -8.09
CA TRP A 44 -20.78 -10.27 -7.04
C TRP A 44 -19.84 -9.30 -6.28
N LEU A 45 -18.52 -9.48 -6.40
CA LEU A 45 -17.53 -8.69 -5.68
C LEU A 45 -17.28 -7.34 -6.37
N ASN A 46 -18.09 -6.35 -6.02
CA ASN A 46 -17.89 -4.98 -6.52
C ASN A 46 -16.71 -4.29 -5.83
N LEU A 47 -16.02 -3.39 -6.56
CA LEU A 47 -14.87 -2.62 -6.09
C LEU A 47 -15.08 -1.93 -4.73
N TRP A 48 -16.28 -1.39 -4.48
CA TRP A 48 -16.57 -0.68 -3.23
C TRP A 48 -16.53 -1.58 -1.99
N HIS A 49 -16.82 -2.88 -2.12
CA HIS A 49 -16.71 -3.84 -1.02
C HIS A 49 -15.27 -4.03 -0.54
N LEU A 50 -14.27 -3.68 -1.36
CA LEU A 50 -12.86 -3.74 -0.99
C LEU A 50 -12.35 -2.37 -0.56
N LEU A 51 -12.67 -1.31 -1.33
CA LEU A 51 -12.16 0.04 -1.07
C LEU A 51 -12.72 0.62 0.23
N LEU A 52 -14.03 0.54 0.46
CA LEU A 52 -14.64 1.15 1.64
C LEU A 52 -14.05 0.58 2.95
N PRO A 53 -14.06 -0.74 3.20
CA PRO A 53 -13.48 -1.27 4.43
C PRO A 53 -11.97 -1.08 4.48
N GLY A 54 -11.27 -1.20 3.35
CA GLY A 54 -9.81 -1.01 3.33
C GLY A 54 -9.39 0.40 3.73
N TYR A 55 -10.07 1.43 3.20
CA TYR A 55 -9.83 2.82 3.63
C TYR A 55 -10.29 3.10 5.06
N LEU A 56 -11.39 2.49 5.51
CA LEU A 56 -11.82 2.59 6.91
C LEU A 56 -10.72 2.07 7.84
N ILE A 57 -10.15 0.90 7.53
CA ILE A 57 -9.03 0.31 8.28
C ILE A 57 -7.79 1.20 8.20
N ALA A 58 -7.47 1.77 7.03
CA ALA A 58 -6.36 2.71 6.88
C ALA A 58 -6.52 3.94 7.77
N ILE A 59 -7.71 4.56 7.80
CA ILE A 59 -8.01 5.71 8.67
C ILE A 59 -7.84 5.34 10.13
N ILE A 60 -8.35 4.17 10.55
CA ILE A 60 -8.18 3.69 11.93
C ILE A 60 -6.69 3.49 12.25
N MET A 61 -5.90 2.93 11.33
CA MET A 61 -4.46 2.71 11.54
C MET A 61 -3.67 4.01 11.68
N ILE A 62 -4.07 5.10 11.02
CA ILE A 62 -3.38 6.40 11.14
C ILE A 62 -3.28 6.87 12.60
N TYR A 63 -4.28 6.60 13.43
CA TYR A 63 -4.26 6.98 14.85
C TYR A 63 -3.23 6.23 15.69
N PHE A 64 -2.70 5.10 15.20
CA PHE A 64 -1.76 4.23 15.92
C PHE A 64 -0.34 4.26 15.34
N VAL A 65 -0.08 5.13 14.37
CA VAL A 65 1.15 5.12 13.56
C VAL A 65 1.81 6.52 13.60
N PRO A 66 3.14 6.62 13.68
CA PRO A 66 3.82 7.91 13.61
C PRO A 66 3.55 8.65 12.28
N ASN A 67 3.42 9.98 12.33
CA ASN A 67 3.15 10.83 11.16
C ASN A 67 4.10 10.59 9.98
N LEU A 68 5.36 10.23 10.27
CA LEU A 68 6.35 9.86 9.25
C LEU A 68 5.86 8.71 8.36
N PHE A 69 5.35 7.63 8.95
CA PHE A 69 4.86 6.46 8.21
C PHE A 69 3.55 6.76 7.47
N VAL A 70 2.72 7.66 8.01
CA VAL A 70 1.53 8.14 7.32
C VAL A 70 1.93 8.86 6.03
N GLY A 71 2.85 9.83 6.12
CA GLY A 71 3.35 10.56 4.96
C GLY A 71 4.00 9.65 3.91
N ILE A 72 4.85 8.72 4.34
CA ILE A 72 5.49 7.74 3.44
C ILE A 72 4.44 6.83 2.79
N GLY A 73 3.42 6.39 3.53
CA GLY A 73 2.38 5.51 3.00
C GLY A 73 1.58 6.16 1.87
N PHE A 74 1.17 7.41 2.04
CA PHE A 74 0.44 8.15 1.01
C PHE A 74 1.30 8.49 -0.21
N ASP A 75 2.57 8.84 -0.01
CA ASP A 75 3.50 9.04 -1.13
C ASP A 75 3.77 7.72 -1.88
N ALA A 76 4.00 6.63 -1.15
CA ALA A 76 4.21 5.30 -1.70
C ALA A 76 3.00 4.80 -2.50
N GLY A 77 1.77 5.17 -2.13
CA GLY A 77 0.57 4.87 -2.92
C GLY A 77 0.67 5.41 -4.35
N SER A 78 1.08 6.67 -4.52
CA SER A 78 1.25 7.29 -5.84
C SER A 78 2.39 6.65 -6.65
N VAL A 79 3.49 6.29 -5.98
CA VAL A 79 4.65 5.62 -6.59
C VAL A 79 4.31 4.19 -7.00
N ALA A 80 3.53 3.47 -6.19
CA ALA A 80 3.06 2.12 -6.49
C ALA A 80 2.11 2.10 -7.69
N THR A 81 1.29 3.15 -7.87
CA THR A 81 0.49 3.38 -9.08
C THR A 81 1.29 4.04 -10.21
N GLY A 82 2.62 4.04 -10.12
CA GLY A 82 3.49 4.67 -11.10
C GLY A 82 3.48 4.00 -12.49
N PRO A 83 4.44 4.39 -13.35
CA PRO A 83 4.46 3.99 -14.76
C PRO A 83 4.40 2.48 -15.02
N LEU A 84 4.99 1.66 -14.15
CA LEU A 84 4.94 0.20 -14.30
C LEU A 84 3.51 -0.35 -14.13
N THR A 85 2.78 0.14 -13.14
CA THR A 85 1.42 -0.33 -12.84
C THR A 85 0.44 0.18 -13.89
N THR A 86 0.58 1.42 -14.33
CA THR A 86 -0.29 2.02 -15.34
C THR A 86 -0.05 1.50 -16.75
N THR A 87 1.17 1.03 -17.08
CA THR A 87 1.47 0.47 -18.40
C THR A 87 1.30 -1.05 -18.43
N PHE A 88 2.10 -1.77 -17.65
CA PHE A 88 2.18 -3.22 -17.74
C PHE A 88 1.07 -3.92 -16.96
N ILE A 89 0.89 -3.58 -15.68
CA ILE A 89 -0.07 -4.28 -14.82
C ILE A 89 -1.51 -3.97 -15.25
N LEU A 90 -1.80 -2.72 -15.67
CA LEU A 90 -3.09 -2.34 -16.22
C LEU A 90 -3.41 -3.15 -17.49
N ALA A 91 -2.51 -3.18 -18.47
CA ALA A 91 -2.70 -3.95 -19.70
C ALA A 91 -2.86 -5.45 -19.41
N PHE A 92 -2.06 -5.99 -18.50
CA PHE A 92 -2.18 -7.39 -18.04
C PHE A 92 -3.56 -7.66 -17.42
N THR A 93 -4.03 -6.79 -16.53
CA THR A 93 -5.32 -6.93 -15.87
C THR A 93 -6.48 -6.82 -16.86
N GLN A 94 -6.40 -5.90 -17.82
CA GLN A 94 -7.39 -5.73 -18.87
C GLN A 94 -7.43 -6.92 -19.82
N GLY A 95 -6.27 -7.46 -20.21
CA GLY A 95 -6.19 -8.69 -20.99
C GLY A 95 -6.77 -9.88 -20.24
N ALA A 96 -6.46 -10.03 -18.95
CA ALA A 96 -7.06 -11.08 -18.11
C ALA A 96 -8.58 -10.92 -17.98
N ALA A 97 -9.08 -9.69 -17.82
CA ALA A 97 -10.51 -9.38 -17.75
C ALA A 97 -11.24 -9.72 -19.05
N SER A 98 -10.61 -9.50 -20.21
CA SER A 98 -11.23 -9.79 -21.52
C SER A 98 -11.58 -11.25 -21.77
N ALA A 99 -11.01 -12.17 -20.97
CA ALA A 99 -11.34 -13.60 -21.03
C ALA A 99 -12.66 -13.97 -20.34
N PHE A 100 -13.30 -13.04 -19.63
CA PHE A 100 -14.53 -13.28 -18.86
C PHE A 100 -15.71 -12.50 -19.43
N GLU A 101 -16.78 -13.22 -19.77
CA GLU A 101 -18.04 -12.63 -20.22
C GLU A 101 -18.69 -11.82 -19.08
N GLY A 102 -18.81 -10.50 -19.26
CA GLY A 102 -19.37 -9.58 -18.27
C GLY A 102 -18.34 -8.71 -17.53
N ALA A 103 -17.05 -8.86 -17.81
CA ALA A 103 -16.01 -7.98 -17.28
C ALA A 103 -16.03 -6.61 -17.97
N ASP A 104 -15.74 -5.55 -17.21
CA ASP A 104 -15.62 -4.19 -17.73
C ASP A 104 -14.16 -3.78 -17.64
N LEU A 105 -13.48 -3.75 -18.79
CA LEU A 105 -12.03 -3.49 -18.86
C LEU A 105 -11.63 -2.15 -18.21
N LEU A 106 -12.49 -1.13 -18.27
CA LEU A 106 -12.21 0.15 -17.64
C LEU A 106 -12.37 0.03 -16.12
N ARG A 107 -13.47 -0.55 -15.66
CA ARG A 107 -13.76 -0.71 -14.23
C ARG A 107 -12.79 -1.67 -13.54
N ASP A 108 -12.39 -2.74 -14.20
CA ASP A 108 -11.47 -3.75 -13.67
C ASP A 108 -10.03 -3.23 -13.69
N GLY A 109 -9.62 -2.58 -14.78
CA GLY A 109 -8.31 -1.94 -14.89
C GLY A 109 -8.11 -0.81 -13.89
N LEU A 110 -9.02 0.18 -13.85
CA LEU A 110 -8.93 1.29 -12.90
C LEU A 110 -9.12 0.83 -11.45
N GLY A 111 -9.99 -0.15 -11.22
CA GLY A 111 -10.18 -0.69 -9.89
C GLY A 111 -8.97 -1.45 -9.37
N MET A 112 -8.17 -2.10 -10.24
CA MET A 112 -6.87 -2.66 -9.86
C MET A 112 -5.91 -1.57 -9.37
N ILE A 113 -5.82 -0.45 -10.08
CA ILE A 113 -4.98 0.68 -9.68
C ILE A 113 -5.41 1.21 -8.30
N ALA A 114 -6.72 1.32 -8.07
CA ALA A 114 -7.26 1.76 -6.78
C ALA A 114 -6.89 0.78 -5.64
N LEU A 115 -6.94 -0.53 -5.89
CA LEU A 115 -6.53 -1.55 -4.92
C LEU A 115 -5.03 -1.49 -4.63
N VAL A 116 -4.19 -1.30 -5.65
CA VAL A 116 -2.73 -1.16 -5.48
C VAL A 116 -2.39 0.05 -4.62
N ALA A 117 -3.02 1.20 -4.87
CA ALA A 117 -2.82 2.40 -4.05
C ALA A 117 -3.21 2.16 -2.59
N MET A 118 -4.43 1.63 -2.36
CA MET A 118 -4.95 1.37 -1.02
C MET A 118 -4.08 0.38 -0.25
N MET A 119 -3.71 -0.75 -0.86
CA MET A 119 -2.88 -1.77 -0.21
C MET A 119 -1.47 -1.27 0.09
N SER A 120 -0.92 -0.39 -0.75
CA SER A 120 0.38 0.24 -0.49
C SER A 120 0.33 1.11 0.75
N ILE A 121 -0.71 1.95 0.89
CA ILE A 121 -0.95 2.76 2.09
C ILE A 121 -1.10 1.86 3.32
N MET A 122 -1.98 0.87 3.26
CA MET A 122 -2.24 -0.05 4.38
C MET A 122 -0.98 -0.81 4.82
N THR A 123 -0.13 -1.22 3.88
CA THR A 123 1.09 -1.97 4.18
C THR A 123 2.12 -1.11 4.90
N LEU A 124 2.26 0.16 4.50
CA LEU A 124 3.17 1.09 5.16
C LEU A 124 2.67 1.50 6.54
N LEU A 125 1.36 1.72 6.68
CA LEU A 125 0.73 1.94 8.00
C LEU A 125 0.93 0.72 8.91
N GLY A 126 0.71 -0.49 8.41
CA GLY A 126 0.95 -1.73 9.16
C GLY A 126 2.40 -1.88 9.60
N LEU A 127 3.37 -1.55 8.74
CA LEU A 127 4.78 -1.50 9.10
C LEU A 127 5.04 -0.46 10.20
N GLY A 128 4.39 0.70 10.13
CA GLY A 128 4.44 1.74 11.14
C GLY A 128 3.90 1.28 12.51
N VAL A 129 2.81 0.53 12.55
CA VAL A 129 2.28 -0.06 13.79
C VAL A 129 3.28 -1.04 14.40
N VAL A 130 3.84 -1.94 13.57
CA VAL A 130 4.84 -2.92 14.03
C VAL A 130 6.09 -2.21 14.58
N PHE A 131 6.49 -1.11 13.95
CA PHE A 131 7.60 -0.28 14.40
C PHE A 131 7.31 0.39 15.75
N GLU A 132 6.16 1.05 15.89
CA GLU A 132 5.72 1.72 17.12
C GLU A 132 5.68 0.75 18.31
N VAL A 133 5.10 -0.44 18.10
CA VAL A 133 5.04 -1.50 19.12
C VAL A 133 6.44 -1.98 19.52
N LYS A 134 7.37 -2.10 18.57
CA LYS A 134 8.73 -2.54 18.84
C LYS A 134 9.55 -1.46 19.57
N SER A 135 9.36 -0.19 19.23
CA SER A 135 10.02 0.94 19.90
C SER A 135 9.62 1.02 21.38
N ARG A 136 8.32 0.90 21.68
CA ARG A 136 7.80 0.89 23.07
C ARG A 136 8.37 -0.24 23.92
N LYS A 137 8.56 -1.43 23.34
CA LYS A 137 9.12 -2.59 24.07
C LYS A 137 10.61 -2.47 24.38
N GLN A 138 11.35 -1.64 23.66
CA GLN A 138 12.79 -1.50 23.83
C GLN A 138 13.19 -0.34 24.76
N GLY A 139 12.21 0.35 25.37
CA GLY A 139 12.47 1.47 26.29
C GLY A 139 13.12 2.68 25.63
N VAL A 140 13.17 2.70 24.30
CA VAL A 140 13.59 3.87 23.54
C VAL A 140 12.38 4.76 23.44
N GLU A 141 12.36 5.85 24.22
CA GLU A 141 11.52 7.00 23.91
C GLU A 141 11.87 7.41 22.49
N ALA A 142 11.02 7.03 21.54
CA ALA A 142 11.07 7.58 20.20
C ALA A 142 10.66 9.04 20.32
N ASN A 143 11.63 9.89 20.68
CA ASN A 143 11.62 11.33 20.47
C ASN A 143 11.69 11.62 18.96
N VAL A 144 10.85 10.95 18.17
CA VAL A 144 10.74 11.19 16.73
C VAL A 144 9.67 12.26 16.56
N ALA A 145 10.13 13.49 16.76
CA ALA A 145 9.57 14.71 16.20
C ALA A 145 8.07 14.95 16.46
N ASP A 146 7.70 15.08 17.73
CA ASP A 146 6.67 16.07 18.09
C ASP A 146 7.36 17.44 18.21
N LYS A 147 7.65 18.10 17.07
CA LYS A 147 7.90 19.55 17.03
C LYS A 147 7.43 20.12 15.69
N SER A 148 6.47 21.04 15.83
CA SER A 148 5.89 22.02 14.90
C SER A 148 4.95 21.50 13.82
#